data_AF-A0A6N2HNA7-F1
#
_entry.id   AF-A0A6N2HNA7-F1
#
_cell.length_a   1.000
_cell.length_b   1.000
_cell.length_c   1.000
_cell.angle_alpha   90.00
_cell.angle_beta   90.00
_cell.angle_gamma   90.00
#
_symmetry.space_group_name_H-M   'P 1'
#
loop_
_entity.id
_entity.type
_entity.pdbx_description
1 polymer ?
#
loop_
_entity_poly.entity_id
_entity_poly.type
_entity_poly.pdbx_seq_one_letter_code
_entity_poly.pdbx_strand_id
1 'polypeptide(L)'
;MHRVVRAGAVLATGILATVALTGCGGDSDSEKSDPGKDSAAGRETPGRGSGDGGDDGASAGDASTLEGGWAGKTDGRAIVLSVSAGKAALVTEEHACTGTVQDTDKVVIALKCVSGGTDRTSGSVESNDGKTVVISWDSGVKDTLAKTDPGALPSGLPELPDMSDLPTS
;
A
#
# COMPACT_ATOMS: atom_id res chain seq x y z
N MET A 1 -24.90 44.69 -24.73
CA MET A 1 -23.81 43.70 -24.87
C MET A 1 -22.49 44.44 -24.74
N HIS A 2 -21.70 44.22 -23.70
CA HIS A 2 -20.45 44.96 -23.50
C HIS A 2 -19.26 44.14 -24.02
N ARG A 3 -18.51 44.70 -24.98
CA ARG A 3 -17.28 44.14 -25.53
C ARG A 3 -16.09 45.03 -25.18
N VAL A 4 -15.25 44.60 -24.25
CA VAL A 4 -13.80 44.87 -24.05
C VAL A 4 -13.40 44.14 -22.74
N VAL A 5 -12.15 43.79 -22.43
CA VAL A 5 -10.82 44.14 -23.01
C VAL A 5 -10.02 42.84 -23.24
N ARG A 6 -9.07 42.83 -24.19
CA ARG A 6 -7.96 41.86 -24.23
C ARG A 6 -6.69 42.49 -23.63
N ALA A 7 -6.30 42.07 -22.43
CA ALA A 7 -4.96 42.25 -21.87
C ALA A 7 -4.76 41.26 -20.70
N GLY A 8 -3.57 40.73 -20.40
CA GLY A 8 -2.30 40.91 -21.12
C GLY A 8 -1.11 41.25 -20.22
N ALA A 9 -0.82 40.44 -19.20
CA ALA A 9 0.43 40.53 -18.44
C ALA A 9 0.79 39.16 -17.85
N VAL A 10 2.08 38.81 -17.87
CA VAL A 10 2.64 37.67 -17.13
C VAL A 10 3.41 38.22 -15.94
N LEU A 11 3.21 37.65 -14.75
CA LEU A 11 4.13 37.81 -13.62
C LEU A 11 4.49 36.42 -13.10
N ALA A 12 5.75 36.03 -13.27
CA ALA A 12 6.28 34.79 -12.73
C ALA A 12 6.89 35.04 -11.35
N THR A 13 6.33 34.41 -10.32
CA THR A 13 6.89 34.41 -8.95
C THR A 13 7.38 33.01 -8.61
N GLY A 14 8.62 32.71 -8.99
CA GLY A 14 9.29 31.47 -8.58
C GLY A 14 9.72 31.54 -7.11
N ILE A 15 9.44 30.49 -6.35
CA ILE A 15 9.96 30.30 -4.99
C ILE A 15 10.76 29.00 -4.99
N LEU A 16 12.08 29.11 -4.83
CA LEU A 16 12.99 27.97 -4.68
C LEU A 16 13.02 27.54 -3.22
N ALA A 17 12.27 26.49 -2.88
CA ALA A 17 12.31 25.88 -1.55
C ALA A 17 13.49 24.88 -1.45
N THR A 18 14.67 25.37 -1.09
CA THR A 18 15.84 24.53 -0.82
C THR A 18 15.68 23.81 0.52
N VAL A 19 15.19 22.57 0.51
CA VAL A 19 15.15 21.71 1.70
C VAL A 19 16.58 21.23 2.01
N ALA A 20 17.15 21.72 3.11
CA ALA A 20 18.41 21.21 3.63
C ALA A 20 18.16 19.87 4.36
N LEU A 21 18.75 18.78 3.89
CA LEU A 21 18.78 17.52 4.62
C LEU A 21 19.84 17.61 5.73
N THR A 22 19.39 17.85 6.96
CA THR A 22 20.23 17.83 8.17
C THR A 22 19.50 17.11 9.30
N GLY A 23 20.13 16.10 9.92
CA GLY A 23 19.62 15.44 11.12
C GLY A 23 19.24 13.97 10.98
N CYS A 24 20.20 13.11 10.65
CA CYS A 24 20.20 11.77 11.26
C CYS A 24 20.82 11.92 12.66
N GLY A 25 20.14 11.46 13.71
CA GLY A 25 20.56 11.70 15.09
C GLY A 25 19.45 11.52 16.11
N GLY A 26 18.94 10.29 16.25
CA GLY A 26 18.08 9.91 17.37
C GLY A 26 18.94 9.51 18.57
N ASP A 27 19.20 10.45 19.46
CA ASP A 27 19.97 10.26 20.70
C ASP A 27 19.02 10.50 21.90
N SER A 28 18.93 9.55 22.84
CA SER A 28 17.91 9.54 23.90
C SER A 28 18.27 8.63 25.11
N ASP A 29 19.49 8.81 25.63
CA ASP A 29 19.91 8.42 26.98
C ASP A 29 19.87 9.68 27.91
N SER A 30 19.71 9.66 29.24
CA SER A 30 19.42 8.66 30.28
C SER A 30 19.08 9.44 31.60
N GLU A 31 18.72 8.93 32.80
CA GLU A 31 18.61 7.58 33.37
C GLU A 31 17.59 7.58 34.57
N LYS A 32 16.90 6.44 34.84
CA LYS A 32 16.24 5.92 36.10
C LYS A 32 15.67 6.84 37.21
N SER A 33 14.58 6.36 37.83
CA SER A 33 14.48 6.23 39.30
C SER A 33 13.46 5.16 39.75
N ASP A 34 13.96 3.99 40.13
CA ASP A 34 13.34 3.04 41.09
C ASP A 34 13.47 3.58 42.54
N PRO A 35 12.81 3.07 43.61
CA PRO A 35 12.38 1.67 43.78
C PRO A 35 11.01 1.38 44.45
N GLY A 36 10.42 0.22 44.12
CA GLY A 36 9.36 -0.41 44.94
C GLY A 36 8.80 -1.70 44.32
N LYS A 37 9.32 -2.90 44.65
CA LYS A 37 9.07 -3.72 45.86
C LYS A 37 7.93 -4.75 45.73
N ASP A 38 8.30 -5.99 46.07
CA ASP A 38 7.48 -7.04 46.71
C ASP A 38 6.44 -7.84 45.86
N SER A 39 6.93 -8.96 45.31
CA SER A 39 6.38 -10.33 45.46
C SER A 39 4.87 -10.63 45.30
N ALA A 40 4.53 -11.40 44.25
CA ALA A 40 3.71 -12.61 44.37
C ALA A 40 3.87 -13.55 43.16
N ALA A 41 3.79 -14.87 43.36
CA ALA A 41 3.68 -15.85 42.28
C ALA A 41 2.20 -16.19 42.03
N GLY A 42 1.80 -16.38 40.77
CA GLY A 42 0.40 -16.58 40.38
C GLY A 42 0.25 -17.40 39.09
N ARG A 43 0.75 -18.65 39.09
CA ARG A 43 0.45 -19.61 38.03
C ARG A 43 -0.95 -20.17 38.27
N GLU A 44 -1.91 -19.82 37.42
CA GLU A 44 -3.07 -20.70 37.16
C GLU A 44 -3.44 -20.72 35.69
N THR A 45 -4.01 -21.84 35.24
CA THR A 45 -4.42 -22.04 33.84
C THR A 45 -5.76 -22.77 33.79
N PRO A 46 -6.83 -22.11 33.29
CA PRO A 46 -8.03 -22.79 32.85
C PRO A 46 -7.97 -23.00 31.33
N GLY A 47 -7.54 -24.19 30.89
CA GLY A 47 -7.73 -24.59 29.50
C GLY A 47 -9.22 -24.79 29.22
N ARG A 48 -9.76 -24.14 28.18
CA ARG A 48 -11.11 -24.42 27.69
C ARG A 48 -11.12 -24.32 26.16
N GLY A 49 -10.95 -25.47 25.51
CA GLY A 49 -11.18 -25.57 24.08
C GLY A 49 -12.67 -25.64 23.78
N SER A 50 -13.09 -24.83 22.82
CA SER A 50 -14.13 -25.15 21.84
C SER A 50 -13.62 -24.63 20.52
N GLY A 51 -13.59 -25.46 19.48
CA GLY A 51 -13.51 -24.93 18.13
C GLY A 51 -14.87 -24.33 17.77
N ASP A 52 -14.87 -23.14 17.17
CA ASP A 52 -16.04 -22.67 16.43
C ASP A 52 -15.63 -22.55 14.96
N GLY A 53 -16.47 -23.07 14.08
CA GLY A 53 -16.28 -23.01 12.64
C GLY A 53 -16.81 -21.68 12.11
N GLY A 54 -16.24 -20.58 12.58
CA GLY A 54 -16.60 -19.25 12.13
C GLY A 54 -16.28 -19.08 10.65
N ASP A 55 -17.28 -18.75 9.85
CA ASP A 55 -17.07 -18.15 8.54
C ASP A 55 -16.64 -16.70 8.79
N ASP A 56 -15.37 -16.53 9.17
CA ASP A 56 -14.76 -15.26 9.55
C ASP A 56 -14.63 -14.36 8.32
N GLY A 57 -15.75 -13.78 7.91
CA GLY A 57 -15.87 -12.77 6.86
C GLY A 57 -15.11 -11.51 7.25
N ALA A 58 -13.79 -11.53 7.04
CA ALA A 58 -12.88 -10.47 7.39
C ALA A 58 -13.37 -9.14 6.81
N SER A 59 -13.58 -8.14 7.67
CA SER A 59 -13.94 -6.78 7.27
C SER A 59 -12.91 -6.20 6.31
N ALA A 60 -13.30 -5.18 5.53
CA ALA A 60 -12.41 -4.48 4.60
C ALA A 60 -11.15 -3.86 5.26
N GLY A 61 -11.17 -3.65 6.58
CA GLY A 61 -10.11 -2.99 7.34
C GLY A 61 -10.07 -1.48 7.08
N ASP A 62 -9.29 -0.77 7.89
CA ASP A 62 -8.94 0.64 7.63
C ASP A 62 -7.83 0.71 6.56
N ALA A 63 -7.69 1.82 5.85
CA ALA A 63 -6.71 1.97 4.76
C ALA A 63 -5.25 1.77 5.24
N SER A 64 -4.97 2.00 6.52
CA SER A 64 -3.67 1.72 7.16
C SER A 64 -3.29 0.23 7.14
N THR A 65 -4.28 -0.68 7.18
CA THR A 65 -4.07 -2.12 7.12
C THR A 65 -3.61 -2.60 5.73
N LEU A 66 -3.86 -1.77 4.71
CA LEU A 66 -3.48 -2.02 3.31
C LEU A 66 -2.03 -1.63 3.00
N GLU A 67 -1.35 -0.87 3.86
CA GLU A 67 0.05 -0.45 3.65
C GLU A 67 0.99 -1.66 3.52
N GLY A 68 1.89 -1.62 2.53
CA GLY A 68 2.81 -2.71 2.17
C GLY A 68 2.69 -3.16 0.71
N GLY A 69 3.40 -4.24 0.37
CA GLY A 69 3.28 -4.92 -0.92
C GLY A 69 2.32 -6.10 -0.86
N TRP A 70 1.65 -6.36 -1.98
CA TRP A 70 0.71 -7.46 -2.18
C TRP A 70 0.90 -8.05 -3.57
N ALA A 71 0.82 -9.38 -3.70
CA ALA A 71 0.96 -10.06 -4.99
C ALA A 71 -0.01 -11.25 -5.09
N GLY A 72 -0.40 -11.57 -6.32
CA GLY A 72 -1.33 -12.65 -6.60
C GLY A 72 -1.48 -12.90 -8.09
N LYS A 73 -2.54 -13.64 -8.44
CA LYS A 73 -2.88 -13.93 -9.84
C LYS A 73 -4.39 -13.88 -10.06
N THR A 74 -4.79 -13.23 -11.14
CA THR A 74 -6.18 -13.23 -11.63
C THR A 74 -6.15 -13.77 -13.06
N ASP A 75 -7.00 -14.74 -13.37
CA ASP A 75 -6.97 -15.51 -14.63
C ASP A 75 -5.60 -16.12 -14.98
N GLY A 76 -4.76 -16.38 -13.96
CA GLY A 76 -3.39 -16.88 -14.10
C GLY A 76 -2.31 -15.82 -14.40
N ARG A 77 -2.69 -14.60 -14.79
CA ARG A 77 -1.79 -13.46 -15.02
C ARG A 77 -1.33 -12.87 -13.68
N ALA A 78 -0.06 -12.45 -13.60
CA ALA A 78 0.55 -11.90 -12.40
C ALA A 78 0.06 -10.47 -12.11
N ILE A 79 -0.17 -10.17 -10.83
CA ILE A 79 -0.58 -8.86 -10.33
C ILE A 79 0.22 -8.52 -9.08
N VAL A 80 0.69 -7.28 -9.01
CA VAL A 80 1.35 -6.68 -7.85
C VAL A 80 0.66 -5.38 -7.50
N LEU A 81 0.35 -5.17 -6.23
CA LEU A 81 -0.15 -3.91 -5.67
C LEU A 81 0.78 -3.47 -4.54
N SER A 82 1.33 -2.27 -4.64
CA SER A 82 2.11 -1.63 -3.58
C SER A 82 1.35 -0.41 -3.06
N VAL A 83 1.14 -0.34 -1.74
CA VAL A 83 0.49 0.77 -1.06
C VAL A 83 1.44 1.39 -0.04
N SER A 84 1.60 2.71 -0.10
CA SER A 84 2.40 3.46 0.87
C SER A 84 1.90 4.90 1.02
N ALA A 85 1.74 5.36 2.26
CA ALA A 85 1.22 6.67 2.64
C ALA A 85 -0.07 7.07 1.86
N GLY A 86 -1.02 6.13 1.72
CA GLY A 86 -2.25 6.33 0.96
C GLY A 86 -2.03 6.62 -0.53
N LYS A 87 -0.89 6.18 -1.10
CA LYS A 87 -0.65 6.08 -2.54
C LYS A 87 -0.67 4.61 -2.92
N ALA A 88 -1.13 4.32 -4.14
CA ALA A 88 -1.16 2.97 -4.67
C ALA A 88 -0.47 2.93 -6.04
N ALA A 89 0.27 1.86 -6.28
CA ALA A 89 0.82 1.48 -7.58
C ALA A 89 0.46 0.01 -7.84
N LEU A 90 -0.26 -0.25 -8.93
CA LEU A 90 -0.63 -1.59 -9.38
C LEU A 90 0.07 -1.89 -10.70
N VAL A 91 0.64 -3.09 -10.81
CA VAL A 91 1.33 -3.58 -12.01
C VAL A 91 0.75 -4.94 -12.38
N THR A 92 0.31 -5.05 -13.63
CA THR A 92 0.03 -6.32 -14.31
C THR A 92 1.03 -6.53 -15.45
N GLU A 93 0.94 -7.66 -16.13
CA GLU A 93 1.71 -7.96 -17.35
C GLU A 93 1.47 -6.95 -18.50
N GLU A 94 0.34 -6.23 -18.50
CA GLU A 94 -0.12 -5.36 -19.60
C GLU A 94 -0.19 -3.87 -19.21
N HIS A 95 -0.42 -3.57 -17.93
CA HIS A 95 -0.71 -2.22 -17.45
C HIS A 95 0.01 -1.91 -16.12
N ALA A 96 0.71 -0.77 -16.09
CA ALA A 96 1.10 -0.10 -14.86
C ALA A 96 0.15 1.06 -14.57
N CYS A 97 -0.36 1.12 -13.34
CA CYS A 97 -1.39 2.05 -12.90
C CYS A 97 -1.02 2.66 -11.55
N THR A 98 -1.22 3.98 -11.37
CA THR A 98 -0.88 4.67 -10.11
C THR A 98 -1.98 5.62 -9.65
N GLY A 99 -2.05 5.87 -8.35
CA GLY A 99 -3.05 6.76 -7.76
C GLY A 99 -3.08 6.71 -6.23
N THR A 100 -4.28 6.69 -5.65
CA THR A 100 -4.51 6.85 -4.21
C THR A 100 -5.32 5.72 -3.61
N VAL A 101 -5.09 5.50 -2.32
CA VAL A 101 -6.02 4.80 -1.42
C VAL A 101 -6.71 5.87 -0.58
N GLN A 102 -8.03 5.76 -0.41
CA GLN A 102 -8.85 6.68 0.37
C GLN A 102 -9.68 5.89 1.37
N ASP A 103 -9.67 6.35 2.62
CA ASP A 103 -10.51 5.82 3.69
C ASP A 103 -11.77 6.67 3.81
N THR A 104 -12.94 6.05 3.80
CA THR A 104 -14.26 6.71 3.73
C THR A 104 -15.29 5.90 4.53
N ASP A 105 -16.46 5.57 3.96
CA ASP A 105 -17.31 4.48 4.47
C ASP A 105 -16.70 3.09 4.16
N LYS A 106 -15.73 3.05 3.22
CA LYS A 106 -14.91 1.89 2.84
C LYS A 106 -13.53 2.35 2.37
N VAL A 107 -12.57 1.41 2.30
CA VAL A 107 -11.28 1.62 1.64
C VAL A 107 -11.45 1.54 0.13
N VAL A 108 -11.26 2.66 -0.57
CA VAL A 108 -11.41 2.82 -2.02
C VAL A 108 -10.03 3.07 -2.66
N ILE A 109 -9.77 2.38 -3.77
CA ILE A 109 -8.54 2.49 -4.55
C ILE A 109 -8.88 3.14 -5.90
N ALA A 110 -8.29 4.30 -6.17
CA ALA A 110 -8.49 5.06 -7.41
C ALA A 110 -7.17 5.21 -8.16
N LEU A 111 -7.07 4.63 -9.36
CA LEU A 111 -5.84 4.52 -10.16
C LEU A 111 -6.01 5.07 -11.58
N LYS A 112 -4.90 5.43 -12.20
CA LYS A 112 -4.80 5.76 -13.63
C LYS A 112 -3.70 4.94 -14.28
N CYS A 113 -4.04 4.19 -15.32
CA CYS A 113 -3.11 3.35 -16.06
C CYS A 113 -2.42 4.11 -17.21
N VAL A 114 -1.11 3.90 -17.37
CA VAL A 114 -0.28 4.64 -18.36
C VAL A 114 -0.64 4.26 -19.80
N SER A 115 -0.94 2.98 -20.05
CA SER A 115 -1.32 2.43 -21.36
C SER A 115 -2.84 2.39 -21.61
N GLY A 116 -3.64 3.10 -20.80
CA GLY A 116 -5.07 3.31 -21.06
C GLY A 116 -6.02 2.17 -20.64
N GLY A 117 -5.53 1.10 -20.01
CA GLY A 117 -6.37 0.06 -19.42
C GLY A 117 -7.32 0.63 -18.35
N THR A 118 -8.58 0.17 -18.36
CA THR A 118 -9.66 0.67 -17.48
C THR A 118 -10.06 -0.30 -16.38
N ASP A 119 -9.70 -1.58 -16.49
CA ASP A 119 -10.27 -2.65 -15.67
C ASP A 119 -9.94 -2.53 -14.18
N ARG A 120 -8.92 -1.74 -13.84
CA ARG A 120 -8.42 -1.53 -12.47
C ARG A 120 -8.21 -0.04 -12.15
N THR A 121 -9.07 0.85 -12.65
CA THR A 121 -8.98 2.31 -12.35
C THR A 121 -9.80 2.75 -11.15
N SER A 122 -10.81 1.98 -10.72
CA SER A 122 -11.63 2.27 -9.55
C SER A 122 -12.14 0.97 -8.95
N GLY A 123 -11.98 0.82 -7.63
CA GLY A 123 -12.36 -0.38 -6.90
C GLY A 123 -12.37 -0.19 -5.38
N SER A 124 -12.98 -1.15 -4.68
CA SER A 124 -13.10 -1.16 -3.23
C SER A 124 -12.50 -2.44 -2.64
N VAL A 125 -11.90 -2.33 -1.46
CA VAL A 125 -11.55 -3.51 -0.66
C VAL A 125 -12.84 -4.15 -0.14
N GLU A 126 -13.01 -5.45 -0.35
CA GLU A 126 -14.09 -6.23 0.27
C GLU A 126 -13.67 -6.76 1.64
N SER A 127 -12.45 -7.30 1.74
CA SER A 127 -11.88 -7.89 2.94
C SER A 127 -10.36 -7.68 3.02
N ASN A 128 -9.84 -7.50 4.24
CA ASN A 128 -8.40 -7.50 4.51
C ASN A 128 -8.13 -8.10 5.90
N ASP A 129 -7.42 -9.23 5.95
CA ASP A 129 -7.01 -9.89 7.21
C ASP A 129 -5.55 -9.61 7.59
N GLY A 130 -4.91 -8.64 6.91
CA GLY A 130 -3.50 -8.28 7.06
C GLY A 130 -2.52 -9.24 6.39
N LYS A 131 -2.98 -10.35 5.80
CA LYS A 131 -2.19 -11.36 5.08
C LYS A 131 -2.74 -11.61 3.67
N THR A 132 -4.04 -11.41 3.46
CA THR A 132 -4.77 -11.50 2.21
C THR A 132 -5.69 -10.29 2.10
N VAL A 133 -5.77 -9.69 0.90
CA VAL A 133 -6.76 -8.67 0.56
C VAL A 133 -7.58 -9.12 -0.65
N VAL A 134 -8.90 -8.87 -0.61
CA VAL A 134 -9.80 -9.03 -1.76
C VAL A 134 -10.25 -7.65 -2.24
N ILE A 135 -10.06 -7.37 -3.52
CA ILE A 135 -10.39 -6.09 -4.15
C ILE A 135 -11.40 -6.35 -5.29
N SER A 136 -12.54 -5.68 -5.23
CA SER A 136 -13.51 -5.63 -6.33
C SER A 136 -13.37 -4.33 -7.11
N TRP A 137 -13.16 -4.44 -8.42
CA TRP A 137 -13.07 -3.30 -9.33
C TRP A 137 -14.43 -3.04 -10.00
N ASP A 138 -14.72 -1.77 -10.32
CA ASP A 138 -16.00 -1.36 -10.93
C ASP A 138 -16.22 -1.95 -12.35
N SER A 139 -15.18 -2.53 -12.93
CA SER A 139 -15.20 -3.34 -14.17
C SER A 139 -15.85 -4.72 -14.00
N GLY A 140 -16.08 -5.17 -12.77
CA GLY A 140 -16.48 -6.54 -12.43
C GLY A 140 -15.30 -7.50 -12.22
N VAL A 141 -14.05 -7.04 -12.41
CA VAL A 141 -12.85 -7.82 -12.08
C VAL A 141 -12.68 -7.91 -10.56
N LYS A 142 -12.24 -9.07 -10.07
CA LYS A 142 -11.91 -9.32 -8.67
C LYS A 142 -10.49 -9.86 -8.54
N ASP A 143 -9.69 -9.21 -7.71
CA ASP A 143 -8.33 -9.66 -7.39
C ASP A 143 -8.26 -10.13 -5.93
N THR A 144 -7.60 -11.27 -5.70
CA THR A 144 -7.23 -11.76 -4.36
C THR A 144 -5.71 -11.80 -4.28
N LEU A 145 -5.13 -10.99 -3.40
CA LEU A 145 -3.68 -10.79 -3.31
C LEU A 145 -3.19 -11.14 -1.90
N ALA A 146 -2.09 -11.88 -1.81
CA ALA A 146 -1.39 -12.16 -0.56
C ALA A 146 -0.35 -11.08 -0.26
N LYS A 147 -0.12 -10.77 1.03
CA LYS A 147 0.86 -9.77 1.45
C LYS A 147 2.28 -10.29 1.22
N THR A 148 3.16 -9.43 0.69
CA THR A 148 4.56 -9.77 0.37
C THR A 148 5.50 -9.17 1.41
N ASP A 149 6.53 -9.91 1.81
CA ASP A 149 7.61 -9.38 2.63
C ASP A 149 8.34 -8.21 1.91
N PRO A 150 8.79 -7.16 2.63
CA PRO A 150 9.52 -6.05 2.03
C PRO A 150 10.79 -6.52 1.30
N GLY A 151 10.83 -6.28 -0.01
CA GLY A 151 11.95 -6.68 -0.88
C GLY A 151 11.84 -8.09 -1.48
N ALA A 152 10.78 -8.86 -1.17
CA ALA A 152 10.50 -10.11 -1.87
C ALA A 152 10.08 -9.85 -3.33
N LEU A 153 10.68 -10.57 -4.28
CA LEU A 153 10.28 -10.52 -5.68
C LEU A 153 9.10 -11.48 -5.95
N PRO A 154 8.03 -11.02 -6.64
CA PRO A 154 6.93 -11.88 -7.07
C PRO A 154 7.41 -13.07 -7.92
N SER A 155 6.96 -14.27 -7.57
CA SER A 155 7.30 -15.50 -8.30
C SER A 155 6.67 -15.50 -9.71
N GLY A 156 7.51 -15.64 -10.74
CA GLY A 156 7.07 -15.61 -12.14
C GLY A 156 7.23 -14.25 -12.83
N LEU A 157 7.93 -13.28 -12.22
CA LEU A 157 8.61 -12.25 -13.02
C LEU A 157 9.59 -12.92 -14.01
N PRO A 158 9.83 -12.33 -15.20
CA PRO A 158 10.92 -12.75 -16.07
C PRO A 158 12.26 -12.70 -15.33
N GLU A 159 13.12 -13.69 -15.56
CA GLU A 159 14.49 -13.64 -15.09
C GLU A 159 15.17 -12.39 -15.70
N LEU A 160 15.67 -11.50 -14.84
CA LEU A 160 16.46 -10.37 -15.31
C LEU A 160 17.76 -10.92 -15.95
N PRO A 161 18.23 -10.35 -17.07
CA PRO A 161 19.52 -10.74 -17.61
C PRO A 161 20.60 -10.55 -16.54
N ASP A 162 21.47 -11.54 -16.38
CA ASP A 162 22.53 -11.50 -15.38
C ASP A 162 23.41 -10.25 -15.62
N MET A 163 23.85 -9.60 -14.54
CA MET A 163 24.70 -8.41 -14.68
C MET A 163 26.04 -8.74 -15.38
N SER A 164 26.40 -10.02 -15.44
CA SER A 164 27.53 -10.56 -16.21
C SER A 164 27.36 -10.43 -17.74
N ASP A 165 26.13 -10.35 -18.25
CA ASP A 165 25.82 -10.19 -19.69
C ASP A 165 25.64 -8.72 -20.11
N LEU A 166 25.73 -7.76 -19.17
CA LEU A 166 25.72 -6.33 -19.50
C LEU A 166 27.05 -5.93 -20.16
N PRO A 167 27.06 -5.43 -21.41
CA PRO A 167 28.30 -5.05 -22.08
C PRO A 167 28.91 -3.82 -21.40
N THR A 168 30.09 -4.01 -20.81
CA THR A 168 30.92 -2.91 -20.28
C THR A 168 31.34 -2.00 -21.43
N SER A 169 30.82 -0.76 -21.44
CA SER A 169 31.21 0.31 -22.38
C SER A 169 32.58 0.90 -22.05
#